data_AF-A0A6A6T2G9-F1
#
_entry.id   AF-A0A6A6T2G9-F1
#
_cell.length_a   1.000
_cell.length_b   1.000
_cell.length_c   1.000
_cell.angle_alpha   90.00
_cell.angle_beta   90.00
_cell.angle_gamma   90.00
#
_symmetry.space_group_name_H-M   'P 1'
#
loop_
_entity.id
_entity.type
_entity.pdbx_description
1 polymer ?
#
loop_
_entity_poly.entity_id
_entity_poly.type
_entity_poly.pdbx_seq_one_letter_code
_entity_poly.pdbx_strand_id
1 'polypeptide(L)'
;MPLSDLLNVCIDLCVIISILIKYYQRETKIHTIDNYETDIQTIKTLADKIVLQIASTSQWSTYHNWKTVSSLASTNTADRIAEYKRLWQHPRRYGTCVDFANLCAQRLRTALSTIPSLSHHASNVKLEASRPSEKLTGQLGRPEHVIATLQIGTSLIVMDPNFAPSSIVLRTGEKREICSFVTFDDDLTSVSYYWFCRRKAPHRGTLVYISSSASRGAQAYSTSEMSWDDAIMQLTFDMAKEMRKYDGKKFPESKFLLTGQVLSERPLLPAVETPGGFWTYTCKVAFYFHTGWISVLFPLADWLYKPENGGSLRRMEELGVSWTKLVRNASTGRLQVRNSGSREDKERIELVAEMVERLGIDRTEFLKAVEDVS
;
A
#
# COMPACT_ATOMS: atom_id res chain seq x y z
N MET A 1 -21.64 60.80 -38.56
CA MET A 1 -21.25 59.46 -39.06
C MET A 1 -22.45 58.84 -39.73
N PRO A 2 -22.35 58.37 -40.98
CA PRO A 2 -23.34 57.49 -41.57
C PRO A 2 -23.50 56.20 -40.74
N LEU A 3 -24.70 55.63 -40.76
CA LEU A 3 -25.06 54.44 -39.97
C LEU A 3 -24.13 53.24 -40.27
N SER A 4 -23.62 53.16 -41.51
CA SER A 4 -22.64 52.17 -41.96
C SER A 4 -21.33 52.22 -41.20
N ASP A 5 -20.85 53.42 -40.89
CA ASP A 5 -19.57 53.61 -40.21
C ASP A 5 -19.69 53.24 -38.73
N LEU A 6 -20.86 53.48 -38.14
CA LEU A 6 -21.16 53.09 -36.76
C LEU A 6 -21.25 51.56 -36.62
N LEU A 7 -21.83 50.89 -37.61
CA LEU A 7 -21.92 49.43 -37.65
C LEU A 7 -20.53 48.78 -37.78
N ASN A 8 -19.65 49.32 -38.65
CA ASN A 8 -18.29 48.82 -38.81
C ASN A 8 -17.46 48.98 -37.52
N VAL A 9 -17.58 50.12 -36.84
CA VAL A 9 -16.93 50.34 -35.54
C VAL A 9 -17.42 49.33 -34.48
N CYS A 10 -18.71 49.01 -34.45
CA CYS A 10 -19.24 47.99 -33.54
C CYS A 10 -18.70 46.58 -33.85
N ILE A 11 -18.60 46.21 -35.13
CA ILE A 11 -18.06 44.91 -35.56
C ILE A 11 -16.59 44.78 -35.15
N ASP A 12 -15.79 45.82 -35.42
CA ASP A 12 -14.37 45.84 -35.05
C ASP A 12 -14.19 45.75 -33.53
N LEU A 13 -15.03 46.45 -32.74
CA LEU A 13 -15.02 46.34 -31.28
C LEU A 13 -15.33 44.91 -30.81
N CYS A 14 -16.32 44.24 -31.40
CA CYS A 14 -16.67 42.86 -31.05
C CYS A 14 -15.54 41.87 -31.37
N VAL A 15 -14.83 42.06 -32.48
CA VAL A 15 -13.67 41.24 -32.85
C VAL A 15 -12.52 41.47 -31.87
N ILE A 16 -12.22 42.73 -31.53
CA ILE A 16 -11.16 43.08 -30.56
C ILE A 16 -11.49 42.49 -29.18
N ILE A 17 -12.72 42.63 -28.69
CA ILE A 17 -13.15 42.05 -27.41
C ILE A 17 -12.99 40.53 -27.42
N SER A 18 -13.37 39.86 -28.52
CA SER A 18 -13.23 38.41 -28.65
C SER A 18 -11.77 37.95 -28.63
N ILE A 19 -10.86 38.71 -29.24
CA ILE A 19 -9.41 38.45 -29.20
C ILE A 19 -8.87 38.67 -27.79
N LEU A 20 -9.28 39.76 -27.11
CA LEU A 20 -8.86 40.06 -25.74
C LEU A 20 -9.36 39.00 -24.75
N ILE A 21 -10.58 38.50 -24.91
CA ILE A 21 -11.10 37.38 -24.09
C ILE A 21 -10.27 36.12 -24.31
N LYS A 22 -9.98 35.76 -25.57
CA LYS A 22 -9.13 34.58 -25.88
C LYS A 22 -7.70 34.74 -25.36
N TYR A 23 -7.14 35.94 -25.47
CA TYR A 23 -5.80 36.27 -24.96
C TYR A 23 -5.78 36.21 -23.42
N TYR A 24 -6.73 36.85 -22.74
CA TYR A 24 -6.85 36.81 -21.29
C TYR A 24 -7.09 35.38 -20.79
N GLN A 25 -7.96 34.61 -21.45
CA GLN A 25 -8.16 33.18 -21.16
C GLN A 25 -6.89 32.35 -21.39
N ARG A 26 -6.06 32.71 -22.37
CA ARG A 26 -4.79 32.03 -22.64
C ARG A 26 -3.73 32.39 -21.60
N GLU A 27 -3.56 33.66 -21.27
CA GLU A 27 -2.62 34.16 -20.24
C GLU A 27 -3.00 33.64 -18.85
N THR A 28 -4.27 33.73 -18.46
CA THR A 28 -4.74 33.13 -17.20
C THR A 28 -4.53 31.62 -17.21
N LYS A 29 -4.82 30.92 -18.31
CA LYS A 29 -4.57 29.47 -18.40
C LYS A 29 -3.08 29.13 -18.32
N ILE A 30 -2.17 29.92 -18.89
CA ILE A 30 -0.71 29.74 -18.79
C ILE A 30 -0.24 29.94 -17.34
N HIS A 31 -0.61 31.06 -16.71
CA HIS A 31 -0.28 31.32 -15.30
C HIS A 31 -0.88 30.27 -14.35
N THR A 32 -2.07 29.76 -14.63
CA THR A 32 -2.67 28.69 -13.83
C THR A 32 -1.92 27.36 -14.01
N ILE A 33 -1.44 27.05 -15.23
CA ILE A 33 -0.67 25.83 -15.52
C ILE A 33 0.71 25.84 -14.86
N ASP A 34 1.44 26.96 -14.95
CA ASP A 34 2.80 27.06 -14.39
C ASP A 34 2.78 26.99 -12.84
N ASN A 35 1.74 27.54 -12.22
CA ASN A 35 1.52 27.40 -10.78
C ASN A 35 1.23 25.94 -10.39
N TYR A 36 0.48 25.19 -11.21
CA TYR A 36 0.18 23.79 -10.90
C TYR A 36 1.41 22.88 -10.93
N GLU A 37 2.34 23.05 -11.87
CA GLU A 37 3.52 22.17 -11.91
C GLU A 37 4.44 22.43 -10.71
N THR A 38 4.58 23.69 -10.31
CA THR A 38 5.33 24.09 -9.11
C THR A 38 4.69 23.53 -7.83
N ASP A 39 3.36 23.62 -7.72
CA ASP A 39 2.59 23.02 -6.64
C ASP A 39 2.77 21.50 -6.63
N ILE A 40 2.60 20.84 -7.77
CA ILE A 40 2.75 19.38 -7.91
C ILE A 40 4.12 18.93 -7.44
N GLN A 41 5.20 19.59 -7.87
CA GLN A 41 6.56 19.20 -7.49
C GLN A 41 6.82 19.40 -5.99
N THR A 42 6.33 20.51 -5.44
CA THR A 42 6.47 20.81 -4.01
C THR A 42 5.69 19.81 -3.16
N ILE A 43 4.43 19.55 -3.54
CA ILE A 43 3.55 18.63 -2.85
C ILE A 43 4.04 17.19 -2.97
N LYS A 44 4.54 16.78 -4.15
CA LYS A 44 5.18 15.48 -4.35
C LYS A 44 6.37 15.32 -3.41
N THR A 45 7.21 16.35 -3.26
CA THR A 45 8.36 16.31 -2.35
C THR A 45 7.93 16.10 -0.89
N LEU A 46 6.85 16.74 -0.46
CA LEU A 46 6.25 16.52 0.87
C LEU A 46 5.70 15.09 1.00
N ALA A 47 4.94 14.64 0.01
CA ALA A 47 4.33 13.32 -0.03
C ALA A 47 5.39 12.20 -0.03
N ASP A 48 6.46 12.33 -0.80
CA ASP A 48 7.59 11.38 -0.82
C ASP A 48 8.21 11.21 0.57
N LYS A 49 8.48 12.32 1.28
CA LYS A 49 9.01 12.28 2.64
C LYS A 49 8.07 11.56 3.61
N ILE A 50 6.77 11.85 3.53
CA ILE A 50 5.74 11.23 4.37
C ILE A 50 5.66 9.73 4.09
N VAL A 51 5.55 9.34 2.82
CA VAL A 51 5.44 7.93 2.39
C VAL A 51 6.69 7.16 2.80
N LEU A 52 7.89 7.67 2.53
CA LEU A 52 9.14 7.02 2.90
C LEU A 52 9.27 6.86 4.43
N GLN A 53 8.89 7.87 5.20
CA GLN A 53 8.91 7.78 6.66
C GLN A 53 7.97 6.69 7.15
N ILE A 54 6.75 6.59 6.61
CA ILE A 54 5.79 5.55 7.01
C ILE A 54 6.29 4.17 6.57
N ALA A 55 6.74 4.03 5.32
CA ALA A 55 7.24 2.77 4.77
C ALA A 55 8.53 2.25 5.44
N SER A 56 9.33 3.13 6.04
CA SER A 56 10.56 2.76 6.77
C SER A 56 10.35 2.49 8.26
N THR A 57 9.24 2.96 8.85
CA THR A 57 8.95 2.82 10.29
C THR A 57 7.78 1.89 10.60
N SER A 58 7.02 1.49 9.59
CA SER A 58 5.82 0.69 9.72
C SER A 58 5.88 -0.59 8.86
N GLN A 59 5.16 -1.61 9.29
CA GLN A 59 5.14 -2.95 8.72
C GLN A 59 3.70 -3.38 8.51
N TRP A 60 3.38 -3.86 7.32
CA TRP A 60 2.01 -4.28 7.01
C TRP A 60 1.72 -5.62 7.68
N SER A 61 0.61 -5.71 8.43
CA SER A 61 0.25 -6.93 9.14
C SER A 61 -1.24 -7.10 9.37
N THR A 62 -1.79 -8.17 8.78
CA THR A 62 -3.17 -8.60 9.07
C THR A 62 -3.26 -9.41 10.37
N TYR A 63 -2.14 -9.98 10.84
CA TYR A 63 -2.05 -10.65 12.14
C TYR A 63 -2.25 -9.67 13.30
N HIS A 64 -1.49 -8.57 13.32
CA HIS A 64 -1.64 -7.54 14.37
C HIS A 64 -2.99 -6.84 14.29
N ASN A 65 -3.53 -6.66 13.09
CA ASN A 65 -4.89 -6.17 12.90
C ASN A 65 -5.92 -7.11 13.54
N TRP A 66 -5.85 -8.42 13.25
CA TRP A 66 -6.73 -9.42 13.85
C TRP A 66 -6.68 -9.39 15.38
N LYS A 67 -5.48 -9.37 15.97
CA LYS A 67 -5.31 -9.24 17.43
C LYS A 67 -5.93 -7.96 17.97
N THR A 68 -5.62 -6.82 17.36
CA THR A 68 -6.13 -5.50 17.78
C THR A 68 -7.65 -5.44 17.72
N VAL A 69 -8.26 -5.88 16.62
CA VAL A 69 -9.71 -5.84 16.44
C VAL A 69 -10.41 -6.84 17.37
N SER A 70 -9.81 -8.00 17.61
CA SER A 70 -10.35 -9.04 18.50
C SER A 70 -10.24 -8.64 19.97
N SER A 71 -9.33 -7.74 20.34
CA SER A 71 -9.17 -7.24 21.71
C SER A 71 -9.99 -5.99 22.02
N LEU A 72 -10.71 -5.41 21.06
CA LEU A 72 -11.56 -4.23 21.33
C LEU A 72 -12.65 -4.59 22.33
N ALA A 73 -12.77 -3.81 23.41
CA ALA A 73 -13.71 -4.09 24.49
C ALA A 73 -15.16 -3.78 24.10
N SER A 74 -15.34 -2.76 23.25
CA SER A 74 -16.65 -2.26 22.87
C SER A 74 -17.42 -3.30 22.03
N THR A 75 -18.73 -3.45 22.27
CA THR A 75 -19.58 -4.41 21.54
C THR A 75 -20.35 -3.78 20.40
N ASN A 76 -20.66 -2.49 20.47
CA ASN A 76 -21.31 -1.76 19.38
C ASN A 76 -20.29 -1.20 18.38
N THR A 77 -20.73 -1.02 17.13
CA THR A 77 -19.86 -0.66 16.03
C THR A 77 -19.21 0.73 16.18
N ALA A 78 -19.97 1.74 16.60
CA ALA A 78 -19.48 3.12 16.69
C ALA A 78 -18.36 3.25 17.73
N ASP A 79 -18.55 2.65 18.91
CA ASP A 79 -17.57 2.69 19.99
C ASP A 79 -16.32 1.90 19.63
N ARG A 80 -16.47 0.77 18.93
CA ARG A 80 -15.31 0.01 18.41
C ARG A 80 -14.49 0.83 17.42
N ILE A 81 -15.14 1.56 16.51
CA ILE A 81 -14.44 2.46 15.58
C ILE A 81 -13.72 3.55 16.37
N ALA A 82 -14.37 4.17 17.34
CA ALA A 82 -13.75 5.21 18.17
C ALA A 82 -12.55 4.67 18.97
N GLU A 83 -12.67 3.49 19.56
CA GLU A 83 -11.60 2.78 20.27
C GLU A 83 -10.43 2.47 19.33
N TYR A 84 -10.70 1.92 18.14
CA TYR A 84 -9.69 1.66 17.11
C TYR A 84 -8.96 2.93 16.69
N LYS A 85 -9.69 4.02 16.42
CA LYS A 85 -9.10 5.31 16.04
C LYS A 85 -8.19 5.87 17.13
N ARG A 86 -8.55 5.71 18.41
CA ARG A 86 -7.69 6.13 19.54
C ARG A 86 -6.34 5.39 19.54
N LEU A 87 -6.34 4.09 19.26
CA LEU A 87 -5.09 3.31 19.16
C LEU A 87 -4.17 3.82 18.04
N TRP A 88 -4.75 4.42 17.00
CA TRP A 88 -4.05 4.93 15.82
C TRP A 88 -3.80 6.44 15.83
N GLN A 89 -4.03 7.12 16.96
CA GLN A 89 -3.60 8.52 17.15
C GLN A 89 -2.08 8.65 17.15
N HIS A 90 -1.36 7.59 17.49
CA HIS A 90 0.09 7.51 17.43
C HIS A 90 0.54 6.53 16.36
N PRO A 91 1.62 6.81 15.61
CA PRO A 91 2.19 5.85 14.67
C PRO A 91 2.54 4.56 15.38
N ARG A 92 2.06 3.43 14.85
CA ARG A 92 2.39 2.09 15.33
C ARG A 92 3.29 1.39 14.33
N ARG A 93 4.15 0.50 14.81
CA ARG A 93 5.01 -0.32 13.95
C ARG A 93 4.20 -1.24 13.03
N TYR A 94 3.03 -1.72 13.45
CA TYR A 94 2.24 -2.69 12.67
C TYR A 94 0.87 -2.12 12.33
N GLY A 95 0.48 -2.20 11.06
CA GLY A 95 -0.81 -1.70 10.56
C GLY A 95 -1.27 -2.32 9.25
N THR A 96 -2.40 -1.82 8.77
CA THR A 96 -3.02 -2.19 7.49
C THR A 96 -2.93 -1.03 6.50
N CYS A 97 -3.38 -1.27 5.27
CA CYS A 97 -3.44 -0.23 4.25
C CYS A 97 -4.33 0.95 4.67
N VAL A 98 -5.42 0.70 5.42
CA VAL A 98 -6.30 1.74 5.96
C VAL A 98 -5.54 2.68 6.90
N ASP A 99 -4.73 2.11 7.79
CA ASP A 99 -4.01 2.88 8.81
C ASP A 99 -2.95 3.77 8.17
N PHE A 100 -2.18 3.20 7.23
CA PHE A 100 -1.11 3.93 6.57
C PHE A 100 -1.64 4.98 5.61
N ALA A 101 -2.70 4.69 4.87
CA ALA A 101 -3.36 5.67 4.01
C ALA A 101 -3.92 6.84 4.83
N ASN A 102 -4.59 6.57 5.94
CA ASN A 102 -5.07 7.63 6.83
C ASN A 102 -3.91 8.46 7.40
N LEU A 103 -2.82 7.82 7.83
CA LEU A 103 -1.64 8.52 8.34
C LEU A 103 -0.98 9.40 7.26
N CYS A 104 -0.88 8.92 6.01
CA CYS A 104 -0.45 9.71 4.85
C CYS A 104 -1.35 10.93 4.66
N ALA A 105 -2.67 10.72 4.63
CA ALA A 105 -3.63 11.78 4.40
C ALA A 105 -3.57 12.85 5.50
N GLN A 106 -3.54 12.45 6.77
CA GLN A 106 -3.43 13.39 7.90
C GLN A 106 -2.14 14.19 7.86
N ARG A 107 -0.98 13.54 7.66
CA ARG A 107 0.32 14.23 7.62
C ARG A 107 0.42 15.19 6.45
N LEU A 108 -0.08 14.80 5.27
CA LEU A 108 -0.07 15.68 4.10
C LEU A 108 -0.99 16.89 4.32
N ARG A 109 -2.22 16.68 4.83
CA ARG A 109 -3.14 17.78 5.17
C ARG A 109 -2.50 18.79 6.12
N THR A 110 -1.86 18.30 7.18
CA THR A 110 -1.14 19.16 8.14
C THR A 110 -0.01 19.92 7.45
N ALA A 111 0.85 19.23 6.69
CA ALA A 111 1.96 19.88 6.00
C ALA A 111 1.49 20.96 5.00
N LEU A 112 0.47 20.66 4.19
CA LEU A 112 -0.12 21.63 3.25
C LEU A 112 -0.70 22.85 3.98
N SER A 113 -1.37 22.64 5.11
CA SER A 113 -1.96 23.72 5.91
C SER A 113 -0.91 24.69 6.49
N THR A 114 0.33 24.24 6.67
CA THR A 114 1.44 25.10 7.15
C THR A 114 2.08 25.95 6.04
N ILE A 115 1.76 25.70 4.77
CA ILE A 115 2.31 26.43 3.63
C ILE A 115 1.20 27.29 3.02
N PRO A 116 1.20 28.62 3.20
CA PRO A 116 0.08 29.47 2.80
C PRO A 116 -0.38 29.28 1.35
N SER A 117 0.56 29.18 0.40
CA SER A 117 0.26 28.95 -1.03
C SER A 117 -0.39 27.60 -1.32
N LEU A 118 -0.16 26.57 -0.50
CA LEU A 118 -0.65 25.21 -0.71
C LEU A 118 -1.81 24.81 0.22
N SER A 119 -2.14 25.66 1.20
CA SER A 119 -3.15 25.38 2.24
C SER A 119 -4.51 24.95 1.69
N HIS A 120 -4.93 25.53 0.57
CA HIS A 120 -6.18 25.19 -0.11
C HIS A 120 -6.25 23.73 -0.59
N HIS A 121 -5.10 23.10 -0.91
CA HIS A 121 -5.01 21.70 -1.32
C HIS A 121 -5.26 20.72 -0.16
N ALA A 122 -5.12 21.15 1.10
CA ALA A 122 -5.31 20.25 2.25
C ALA A 122 -6.71 19.60 2.24
N SER A 123 -7.75 20.38 1.92
CA SER A 123 -9.13 19.88 1.83
C SER A 123 -9.36 18.86 0.71
N ASN A 124 -8.46 18.81 -0.28
CA ASN A 124 -8.55 17.93 -1.44
C ASN A 124 -7.83 16.58 -1.24
N VAL A 125 -7.09 16.42 -0.14
CA VAL A 125 -6.47 15.14 0.21
C VAL A 125 -7.57 14.18 0.66
N LYS A 126 -7.65 12.99 0.06
CA LYS A 126 -8.74 12.02 0.25
C LYS A 126 -8.21 10.63 0.50
N LEU A 127 -9.08 9.77 1.02
CA LEU A 127 -8.88 8.32 1.00
C LEU A 127 -9.67 7.74 -0.18
N GLU A 128 -9.02 6.87 -0.94
CA GLU A 128 -9.65 6.15 -2.03
C GLU A 128 -9.50 4.66 -1.81
N ALA A 129 -10.61 3.92 -1.95
CA ALA A 129 -10.64 2.48 -1.89
C ALA A 129 -10.69 1.89 -3.31
N SER A 130 -9.80 0.95 -3.58
CA SER A 130 -9.83 0.14 -4.80
C SER A 130 -10.84 -0.99 -4.66
N ARG A 131 -11.64 -1.20 -5.70
CA ARG A 131 -12.69 -2.22 -5.78
C ARG A 131 -12.59 -2.96 -7.12
N PRO A 132 -12.83 -4.28 -7.17
CA PRO A 132 -12.99 -5.00 -8.43
C PRO A 132 -13.99 -4.28 -9.34
N SER A 133 -13.62 -4.08 -10.60
CA SER A 133 -14.45 -3.35 -11.57
C SER A 133 -15.80 -4.06 -11.76
N GLU A 134 -16.89 -3.33 -11.56
CA GLU A 134 -18.27 -3.79 -11.75
C GLU A 134 -18.50 -4.41 -13.13
N LYS A 135 -17.78 -3.96 -14.16
CA LYS A 135 -17.86 -4.54 -15.51
C LYS A 135 -17.48 -6.01 -15.58
N LEU A 136 -16.70 -6.52 -14.63
CA LEU A 136 -16.28 -7.92 -14.57
C LEU A 136 -17.20 -8.77 -13.68
N THR A 137 -17.82 -8.17 -12.67
CA THR A 137 -18.55 -8.89 -11.61
C THR A 137 -20.06 -8.65 -11.61
N GLY A 138 -20.57 -7.67 -12.36
CA GLY A 138 -21.97 -7.26 -12.36
C GLY A 138 -22.45 -6.58 -11.07
N GLN A 139 -21.55 -6.41 -10.08
CA GLN A 139 -21.79 -5.73 -8.81
C GLN A 139 -20.53 -5.00 -8.37
N LEU A 140 -20.68 -3.86 -7.68
CA LEU A 140 -19.55 -3.18 -7.06
C LEU A 140 -18.89 -4.10 -6.03
N GLY A 141 -17.67 -4.56 -6.32
CA GLY A 141 -16.94 -5.47 -5.43
C GLY A 141 -16.66 -4.83 -4.06
N ARG A 142 -16.40 -5.69 -3.07
CA ARG A 142 -15.86 -5.25 -1.78
C ARG A 142 -14.55 -4.49 -2.00
N PRO A 143 -14.27 -3.44 -1.22
CA PRO A 143 -12.97 -2.80 -1.30
C PRO A 143 -11.89 -3.82 -0.92
N GLU A 144 -10.72 -3.75 -1.56
CA GLU A 144 -9.59 -4.64 -1.28
C GLU A 144 -8.37 -3.89 -0.73
N HIS A 145 -8.24 -2.60 -1.07
CA HIS A 145 -7.10 -1.78 -0.65
C HIS A 145 -7.48 -0.30 -0.57
N VAL A 146 -6.91 0.44 0.36
CA VAL A 146 -7.13 1.89 0.53
C VAL A 146 -5.79 2.63 0.45
N ILE A 147 -5.85 3.80 -0.21
CA ILE A 147 -4.71 4.70 -0.44
C ILE A 147 -5.11 6.12 -0.10
N ALA A 148 -4.11 7.00 0.06
CA ALA A 148 -4.34 8.43 0.12
C ALA A 148 -4.03 9.08 -1.23
N THR A 149 -4.87 10.00 -1.65
CA THR A 149 -4.73 10.70 -2.94
C THR A 149 -4.93 12.20 -2.81
N LEU A 150 -4.40 12.95 -3.77
CA LEU A 150 -4.65 14.37 -3.95
C LEU A 150 -4.70 14.71 -5.44
N GLN A 151 -5.82 15.27 -5.89
CA GLN A 151 -6.00 15.72 -7.27
C GLN A 151 -5.60 17.20 -7.40
N ILE A 152 -4.73 17.51 -8.35
CA ILE A 152 -4.30 18.88 -8.69
C ILE A 152 -4.41 19.04 -10.20
N GLY A 153 -5.37 19.84 -10.67
CA GLY A 153 -5.64 19.99 -12.10
C GLY A 153 -5.92 18.63 -12.77
N THR A 154 -5.03 18.21 -13.69
CA THR A 154 -5.11 16.91 -14.40
C THR A 154 -4.21 15.82 -13.83
N SER A 155 -3.53 16.11 -12.71
CA SER A 155 -2.56 15.23 -12.06
C SER A 155 -3.13 14.67 -10.76
N LEU A 156 -2.85 13.40 -10.49
CA LEU A 156 -3.20 12.70 -9.26
C LEU A 156 -1.90 12.34 -8.54
N ILE A 157 -1.74 12.79 -7.31
CA ILE A 157 -0.67 12.34 -6.42
C ILE A 157 -1.23 11.17 -5.60
N VAL A 158 -0.59 10.01 -5.72
CA VAL A 158 -0.94 8.77 -5.03
C VAL A 158 0.11 8.49 -3.95
N MET A 159 -0.35 8.26 -2.72
CA MET A 159 0.47 7.85 -1.59
C MET A 159 0.05 6.45 -1.14
N ASP A 160 0.96 5.49 -1.35
CA ASP A 160 0.71 4.10 -0.99
C ASP A 160 1.97 3.44 -0.41
N PRO A 161 2.22 3.65 0.89
CA PRO A 161 3.40 3.09 1.56
C PRO A 161 3.39 1.55 1.62
N ASN A 162 2.30 0.87 1.25
CA ASN A 162 2.24 -0.60 1.16
C ASN A 162 2.75 -1.14 -0.17
N PHE A 163 3.01 -0.30 -1.16
CA PHE A 163 3.51 -0.76 -2.45
C PHE A 163 4.63 0.11 -2.99
N ALA A 164 4.75 1.38 -2.57
CA ALA A 164 5.86 2.24 -2.96
C ALA A 164 6.38 3.05 -1.76
N PRO A 165 7.71 3.18 -1.58
CA PRO A 165 8.31 4.03 -0.57
C PRO A 165 8.33 5.51 -0.97
N SER A 166 7.68 5.88 -2.07
CA SER A 166 7.56 7.24 -2.58
C SER A 166 6.16 7.47 -3.16
N SER A 167 5.78 8.75 -3.26
CA SER A 167 4.52 9.13 -3.90
C SER A 167 4.65 9.09 -5.42
N ILE A 168 3.54 8.78 -6.08
CA ILE A 168 3.47 8.66 -7.54
C ILE A 168 2.62 9.80 -8.07
N VAL A 169 3.15 10.54 -9.04
CA VAL A 169 2.37 11.50 -9.82
C VAL A 169 1.89 10.79 -11.08
N LEU A 170 0.57 10.77 -11.27
CA LEU A 170 -0.07 10.24 -12.46
C LEU A 170 -0.79 11.36 -13.18
N ARG A 171 -0.35 11.68 -14.40
CA ARG A 171 -1.14 12.54 -15.28
C ARG A 171 -2.25 11.73 -15.93
N THR A 172 -3.32 12.42 -16.33
CA THR A 172 -4.45 11.78 -17.02
C THR A 172 -3.95 11.02 -18.26
N GLY A 173 -4.23 9.71 -18.32
CA GLY A 173 -3.78 8.83 -19.40
C GLY A 173 -2.42 8.14 -19.16
N GLU A 174 -1.71 8.48 -18.07
CA GLU A 174 -0.46 7.81 -17.73
C GLU A 174 -0.68 6.50 -16.96
N LYS A 175 0.22 5.55 -17.23
CA LYS A 175 0.37 4.28 -16.51
C LYS A 175 1.75 4.26 -15.83
N ARG A 176 1.79 3.88 -14.55
CA ARG A 176 3.03 3.65 -13.80
C ARG A 176 3.00 2.29 -13.13
N GLU A 177 4.13 1.60 -13.19
CA GLU A 177 4.38 0.44 -12.34
C GLU A 177 4.79 0.93 -10.94
N ILE A 178 4.31 0.23 -9.91
CA ILE A 178 4.45 0.66 -8.50
C ILE A 178 5.51 -0.18 -7.83
N CYS A 179 5.27 -1.50 -7.80
CA CYS A 179 6.18 -2.50 -7.29
C CYS A 179 5.74 -3.87 -7.80
N SER A 180 6.72 -4.77 -7.91
CA SER A 180 6.49 -6.20 -8.08
C SER A 180 6.77 -6.88 -6.75
N PHE A 181 5.89 -7.75 -6.27
CA PHE A 181 6.11 -8.52 -5.04
C PHE A 181 6.15 -10.02 -5.34
N VAL A 182 6.83 -10.75 -4.46
CA VAL A 182 6.88 -12.22 -4.50
C VAL A 182 5.74 -12.77 -3.66
N THR A 183 4.90 -13.62 -4.26
CA THR A 183 3.80 -14.32 -3.57
C THR A 183 4.32 -15.57 -2.85
N PHE A 184 3.49 -16.16 -1.99
CA PHE A 184 3.77 -17.46 -1.37
C PHE A 184 3.42 -18.65 -2.27
N ASP A 185 2.79 -18.39 -3.41
CA ASP A 185 2.31 -19.44 -4.30
C ASP A 185 3.50 -20.09 -5.02
N ASP A 186 3.49 -21.43 -5.10
CA ASP A 186 4.54 -22.24 -5.72
C ASP A 186 4.74 -21.86 -7.21
N ASP A 187 3.68 -21.37 -7.85
CA ASP A 187 3.71 -20.70 -9.15
C ASP A 187 4.03 -19.21 -8.94
N LEU A 188 5.33 -18.89 -9.00
CA LEU A 188 5.88 -17.53 -8.87
C LEU A 188 5.46 -16.59 -9.97
N THR A 189 4.21 -16.18 -9.92
CA THR A 189 3.75 -15.05 -10.68
C THR A 189 4.23 -13.83 -9.93
N SER A 190 5.35 -13.23 -10.38
CA SER A 190 5.64 -11.85 -10.00
C SER A 190 4.42 -11.03 -10.37
N VAL A 191 3.69 -10.59 -9.37
CA VAL A 191 2.52 -9.77 -9.61
C VAL A 191 3.05 -8.34 -9.66
N SER A 192 3.09 -7.80 -10.87
CA SER A 192 3.38 -6.39 -11.08
C SER A 192 2.10 -5.61 -10.87
N TYR A 193 2.17 -4.60 -10.01
CA TYR A 193 1.07 -3.67 -9.83
C TYR A 193 1.26 -2.41 -10.66
N TYR A 194 0.18 -2.02 -11.33
CA TYR A 194 0.13 -0.79 -12.09
C TYR A 194 -0.91 0.15 -11.51
N TRP A 195 -0.58 1.43 -11.52
CA TRP A 195 -1.52 2.51 -11.36
C TRP A 195 -1.75 3.17 -12.72
N PHE A 196 -3.01 3.41 -13.06
CA PHE A 196 -3.41 4.07 -14.29
C PHE A 196 -4.43 5.14 -13.99
N CYS A 197 -4.24 6.36 -14.47
CA CYS A 197 -5.18 7.46 -14.27
C CYS A 197 -6.12 7.59 -15.48
N ARG A 198 -7.35 7.05 -15.39
CA ARG A 198 -8.36 7.24 -16.44
C ARG A 198 -9.06 8.57 -16.32
N ARG A 199 -9.25 9.26 -17.45
CA ARG A 199 -10.16 10.41 -17.54
C ARG A 199 -11.61 9.92 -17.38
N LYS A 200 -12.22 10.07 -16.21
CA LYS A 200 -13.69 10.18 -16.11
C LYS A 200 -14.07 11.65 -16.17
N ALA A 201 -15.10 11.95 -16.96
CA ALA A 201 -15.67 13.28 -17.06
C ALA A 201 -16.08 13.81 -15.67
N PRO A 202 -15.82 15.08 -15.34
CA PRO A 202 -14.67 15.90 -15.75
C PRO A 202 -13.69 15.97 -14.56
N HIS A 203 -12.49 15.39 -14.66
CA HIS A 203 -11.35 15.57 -13.73
C HIS A 203 -11.14 14.51 -12.62
N ARG A 204 -11.80 13.35 -12.65
CA ARG A 204 -11.43 12.25 -11.73
C ARG A 204 -10.62 11.18 -12.45
N GLY A 205 -9.36 11.05 -12.05
CA GLY A 205 -8.54 9.88 -12.34
C GLY A 205 -9.17 8.65 -11.70
N THR A 206 -9.55 7.63 -12.48
CA THR A 206 -9.84 6.31 -11.89
C THR A 206 -8.56 5.51 -11.89
N LEU A 207 -8.12 5.10 -10.72
CA LEU A 207 -6.94 4.30 -10.53
C LEU A 207 -7.24 2.84 -10.86
N VAL A 208 -6.57 2.29 -11.88
CA VAL A 208 -6.72 0.88 -12.26
C VAL A 208 -5.53 0.07 -11.77
N TYR A 209 -5.77 -0.78 -10.77
CA TYR A 209 -4.89 -1.88 -10.38
C TYR A 209 -4.96 -2.96 -11.45
N ILE A 210 -3.81 -3.49 -11.87
CA ILE A 210 -3.71 -4.71 -12.68
C ILE A 210 -2.77 -5.64 -11.93
N SER A 211 -3.24 -6.83 -11.56
CA SER A 211 -2.41 -7.92 -11.05
C SER A 211 -2.05 -8.83 -12.22
N SER A 212 -0.75 -8.99 -12.52
CA SER A 212 -0.26 -9.97 -13.48
C SER A 212 0.00 -11.32 -12.80
N SER A 213 -0.99 -11.91 -12.12
CA SER A 213 -0.87 -13.32 -11.76
C SER A 213 -1.18 -14.17 -13.00
N ALA A 214 -0.27 -15.07 -13.40
CA ALA A 214 -0.50 -16.02 -14.50
C ALA A 214 -1.73 -16.91 -14.26
N SER A 215 -2.13 -17.10 -12.99
CA SER A 215 -3.28 -17.93 -12.60
C SER A 215 -4.63 -17.22 -12.64
N ARG A 216 -4.71 -15.90 -12.40
CA ARG A 216 -5.99 -15.15 -12.35
C ARG A 216 -6.23 -14.18 -13.52
N GLY A 217 -5.24 -13.98 -14.38
CA GLY A 217 -5.30 -12.96 -15.43
C GLY A 217 -5.32 -11.52 -14.89
N ALA A 218 -5.24 -10.54 -15.80
CA ALA A 218 -5.26 -9.14 -15.45
C ALA A 218 -6.64 -8.72 -14.91
N GLN A 219 -6.74 -8.46 -13.60
CA GLN A 219 -7.95 -7.90 -12.98
C GLN A 219 -7.85 -6.38 -12.90
N ALA A 220 -8.89 -5.68 -13.38
CA ALA A 220 -8.98 -4.22 -13.31
C ALA A 220 -9.80 -3.77 -12.12
N TYR A 221 -9.30 -2.79 -11.38
CA TYR A 221 -10.00 -2.19 -10.24
C TYR A 221 -10.39 -0.75 -10.56
N SER A 222 -11.42 -0.26 -9.89
CA SER A 222 -11.75 1.17 -9.86
C SER A 222 -11.59 1.71 -8.45
N THR A 223 -11.08 2.93 -8.33
CA THR A 223 -11.09 3.63 -7.05
C THR A 223 -12.34 4.48 -6.86
N SER A 224 -12.75 4.60 -5.60
CA SER A 224 -13.79 5.51 -5.13
C SER A 224 -13.39 6.11 -3.79
N GLU A 225 -13.74 7.38 -3.59
CA GLU A 225 -13.60 8.05 -2.30
C GLU A 225 -14.28 7.26 -1.18
N MET A 226 -13.63 7.17 -0.03
CA MET A 226 -14.10 6.41 1.14
C MET A 226 -13.81 7.19 2.41
N SER A 227 -14.73 7.18 3.38
CA SER A 227 -14.46 7.74 4.70
C SER A 227 -13.51 6.83 5.50
N TRP A 228 -12.83 7.36 6.52
CA TRP A 228 -11.97 6.52 7.35
C TRP A 228 -12.79 5.46 8.12
N ASP A 229 -13.99 5.81 8.57
CA ASP A 229 -14.92 4.93 9.29
C ASP A 229 -15.36 3.76 8.39
N ASP A 230 -15.72 4.06 7.14
CA ASP A 230 -16.06 3.03 6.15
C ASP A 230 -14.88 2.12 5.83
N ALA A 231 -13.67 2.69 5.73
CA ALA A 231 -12.46 1.91 5.49
C ALA A 231 -12.14 0.98 6.67
N ILE A 232 -12.25 1.46 7.91
CA ILE A 232 -12.10 0.63 9.11
C ILE A 232 -13.12 -0.51 9.09
N MET A 233 -14.38 -0.23 8.76
CA MET A 233 -15.42 -1.26 8.76
C MET A 233 -15.22 -2.29 7.65
N GLN A 234 -15.14 -1.84 6.40
CA GLN A 234 -15.19 -2.71 5.23
C GLN A 234 -13.86 -3.42 4.93
N LEU A 235 -12.74 -2.98 5.51
CA LEU A 235 -11.43 -3.58 5.30
C LEU A 235 -10.83 -4.08 6.61
N THR A 236 -10.59 -3.18 7.57
CA THR A 236 -9.88 -3.53 8.81
C THR A 236 -10.68 -4.54 9.63
N PHE A 237 -11.94 -4.27 9.92
CA PHE A 237 -12.77 -5.13 10.75
C PHE A 237 -13.23 -6.38 10.00
N ASP A 238 -13.60 -6.26 8.73
CA ASP A 238 -14.00 -7.41 7.91
C ASP A 238 -12.84 -8.41 7.77
N MET A 239 -11.64 -7.96 7.38
CA MET A 239 -10.45 -8.82 7.28
C MET A 239 -10.06 -9.45 8.63
N ALA A 240 -10.27 -8.75 9.74
CA ALA A 240 -10.03 -9.31 11.07
C ALA A 240 -11.06 -10.39 11.45
N LYS A 241 -12.31 -10.27 10.99
CA LYS A 241 -13.41 -11.19 11.29
C LYS A 241 -13.52 -12.38 10.33
N GLU A 242 -12.68 -12.43 9.29
CA GLU A 242 -12.64 -13.58 8.38
C GLU A 242 -12.27 -14.86 9.12
N MET A 243 -13.25 -15.76 9.19
CA MET A 243 -13.13 -17.08 9.79
C MET A 243 -13.46 -18.14 8.74
N ARG A 244 -12.67 -19.21 8.70
CA ARG A 244 -12.91 -20.38 7.87
C ARG A 244 -13.26 -21.59 8.74
N LYS A 245 -14.17 -22.42 8.24
CA LYS A 245 -14.59 -23.65 8.92
C LYS A 245 -13.78 -24.84 8.40
N TYR A 246 -13.08 -25.52 9.30
CA TYR A 246 -12.34 -26.75 9.03
C TYR A 246 -12.78 -27.79 10.07
N ASP A 247 -13.23 -28.97 9.62
CA ASP A 247 -13.65 -30.08 10.48
C ASP A 247 -14.61 -29.67 11.60
N GLY A 248 -15.61 -28.83 11.27
CA GLY A 248 -16.60 -28.37 12.25
C GLY A 248 -16.17 -27.13 13.07
N LYS A 249 -14.86 -26.86 13.18
CA LYS A 249 -14.30 -25.76 13.98
C LYS A 249 -14.04 -24.52 13.14
N LYS A 250 -14.13 -23.33 13.74
CA LYS A 250 -13.83 -22.05 13.10
C LYS A 250 -12.42 -21.60 13.47
N PHE A 251 -11.62 -21.25 12.46
CA PHE A 251 -10.30 -20.68 12.62
C PHE A 251 -10.22 -19.34 11.88
N PRO A 252 -9.39 -18.38 12.34
CA PRO A 252 -9.07 -17.22 11.53
C PRO A 252 -8.56 -17.66 10.15
N GLU A 253 -8.94 -16.94 9.10
CA GLU A 253 -8.24 -17.03 7.82
C GLU A 253 -6.75 -16.71 8.00
N SER A 254 -5.90 -17.24 7.13
CA SER A 254 -4.47 -17.01 7.18
C SER A 254 -4.14 -15.54 7.37
N LYS A 255 -3.29 -15.25 8.36
CA LYS A 255 -2.84 -13.89 8.63
C LYS A 255 -1.41 -13.71 8.16
N PHE A 256 -1.04 -12.47 7.93
CA PHE A 256 0.23 -12.13 7.29
C PHE A 256 0.95 -11.04 8.08
N LEU A 257 2.28 -11.07 7.95
CA LEU A 257 3.19 -10.02 8.38
C LEU A 257 4.21 -9.80 7.25
N LEU A 258 4.40 -8.55 6.85
CA LEU A 258 5.28 -8.15 5.76
C LEU A 258 6.19 -7.03 6.24
N THR A 259 7.50 -7.19 6.04
CA THR A 259 8.51 -6.20 6.43
C THR A 259 9.29 -5.72 5.23
N GLY A 260 9.49 -4.41 5.17
CA GLY A 260 10.37 -3.75 4.21
C GLY A 260 11.54 -3.07 4.94
N GLN A 261 12.66 -2.94 4.23
CA GLN A 261 13.86 -2.25 4.72
C GLN A 261 14.50 -1.46 3.59
N VAL A 262 15.27 -0.43 3.96
CA VAL A 262 16.18 0.27 3.05
C VAL A 262 17.56 -0.38 3.14
N LEU A 263 18.04 -0.92 2.03
CA LEU A 263 19.35 -1.55 1.91
C LEU A 263 20.33 -0.57 1.26
N SER A 264 21.60 -0.60 1.68
CA SER A 264 22.65 0.23 1.09
C SER A 264 23.00 -0.19 -0.35
N GLU A 265 22.83 -1.47 -0.66
CA GLU A 265 23.11 -2.07 -1.97
C GLU A 265 21.82 -2.50 -2.65
N ARG A 266 21.82 -2.50 -4.00
CA ARG A 266 20.67 -2.91 -4.79
C ARG A 266 20.47 -4.42 -4.66
N PRO A 267 19.35 -4.90 -4.08
CA PRO A 267 19.08 -6.33 -4.01
C PRO A 267 18.62 -6.86 -5.38
N LEU A 268 18.67 -8.18 -5.53
CA LEU A 268 18.08 -8.90 -6.66
C LEU A 268 16.56 -9.02 -6.53
N LEU A 269 16.02 -8.91 -5.31
CA LEU A 269 14.60 -8.68 -5.08
C LEU A 269 14.13 -7.38 -5.74
N PRO A 270 12.84 -7.29 -6.12
CA PRO A 270 12.26 -6.03 -6.56
C PRO A 270 12.48 -4.93 -5.52
N ALA A 271 13.09 -3.83 -5.94
CA ALA A 271 13.44 -2.72 -5.08
C ALA A 271 13.22 -1.38 -5.77
N VAL A 272 12.96 -0.37 -4.95
CA VAL A 272 12.77 1.01 -5.38
C VAL A 272 13.90 1.85 -4.81
N GLU A 273 14.51 2.66 -5.66
CA GLU A 273 15.56 3.60 -5.24
C GLU A 273 14.95 4.72 -4.37
N THR A 274 15.66 5.04 -3.29
CA THR A 274 15.31 6.07 -2.31
C THR A 274 16.56 6.90 -2.00
N PRO A 275 16.43 8.10 -1.39
CA PRO A 275 17.60 8.90 -1.03
C PRO A 275 18.60 8.20 -0.10
N GLY A 276 18.18 7.17 0.64
CA GLY A 276 19.02 6.42 1.58
C GLY A 276 19.49 5.04 1.08
N GLY A 277 19.20 4.67 -0.17
CA GLY A 277 19.50 3.35 -0.72
C GLY A 277 18.30 2.71 -1.43
N PHE A 278 18.17 1.39 -1.36
CA PHE A 278 17.15 0.63 -2.08
C PHE A 278 16.15 0.04 -1.10
N TRP A 279 14.91 0.51 -1.14
CA TRP A 279 13.84 -0.07 -0.34
C TRP A 279 13.30 -1.35 -1.00
N THR A 280 13.18 -2.43 -0.24
CA THR A 280 12.63 -3.71 -0.69
C THR A 280 11.89 -4.43 0.44
N TYR A 281 11.04 -5.39 0.09
CA TYR A 281 10.45 -6.32 1.03
C TYR A 281 11.43 -7.43 1.38
N THR A 282 11.85 -7.49 2.64
CA THR A 282 12.89 -8.42 3.10
C THR A 282 12.31 -9.70 3.70
N CYS A 283 11.09 -9.68 4.21
CA CYS A 283 10.45 -10.87 4.77
C CYS A 283 8.93 -10.80 4.66
N LYS A 284 8.32 -11.96 4.41
CA LYS A 284 6.89 -12.17 4.54
C LYS A 284 6.64 -13.43 5.36
N VAL A 285 5.74 -13.34 6.33
CA VAL A 285 5.30 -14.48 7.15
C VAL A 285 3.80 -14.67 6.97
N ALA A 286 3.38 -15.93 6.82
CA ALA A 286 1.98 -16.35 6.79
C ALA A 286 1.71 -17.33 7.94
N PHE A 287 0.62 -17.08 8.67
CA PHE A 287 0.19 -17.84 9.83
C PHE A 287 -1.09 -18.62 9.49
N TYR A 288 -1.02 -19.95 9.49
CA TYR A 288 -2.14 -20.84 9.14
C TYR A 288 -2.70 -21.52 10.39
N PHE A 289 -3.65 -20.86 11.06
CA PHE A 289 -4.23 -21.30 12.34
C PHE A 289 -4.89 -22.69 12.29
N HIS A 290 -5.50 -23.05 11.16
CA HIS A 290 -6.22 -24.33 11.09
C HIS A 290 -5.26 -25.53 11.10
N THR A 291 -4.13 -25.43 10.40
CA THR A 291 -3.11 -26.48 10.33
C THR A 291 -2.02 -26.34 11.38
N GLY A 292 -1.84 -25.14 11.95
CA GLY A 292 -0.70 -24.83 12.80
C GLY A 292 0.61 -24.71 12.01
N TRP A 293 0.56 -24.32 10.73
CA TRP A 293 1.74 -24.03 9.92
C TRP A 293 2.07 -22.54 9.95
N ILE A 294 3.36 -22.24 9.89
CA ILE A 294 3.89 -20.91 9.59
C ILE A 294 4.75 -21.03 8.34
N SER A 295 4.50 -20.17 7.35
CA SER A 295 5.35 -20.06 6.16
C SER A 295 6.11 -18.75 6.19
N VAL A 296 7.40 -18.81 5.92
CA VAL A 296 8.29 -17.65 5.88
C VAL A 296 8.94 -17.58 4.52
N LEU A 297 8.89 -16.41 3.88
CA LEU A 297 9.56 -16.12 2.63
C LEU A 297 10.88 -15.39 2.90
N PHE A 298 11.98 -16.02 2.51
CA PHE A 298 13.34 -15.54 2.69
C PHE A 298 13.96 -15.14 1.34
N PRO A 299 14.74 -14.03 1.28
CA PRO A 299 15.58 -13.73 0.14
C PRO A 299 16.74 -14.75 0.05
N LEU A 300 16.96 -15.36 -1.12
CA LEU A 300 18.03 -16.33 -1.34
C LEU A 300 19.38 -15.66 -1.52
N ALA A 301 19.64 -15.13 -2.71
CA ALA A 301 20.91 -14.52 -3.06
C ALA A 301 21.19 -13.24 -2.25
N ASP A 302 20.14 -12.48 -1.93
CA ASP A 302 20.26 -11.23 -1.18
C ASP A 302 20.52 -11.43 0.31
N TRP A 303 20.27 -12.64 0.84
CA TRP A 303 20.43 -12.90 2.27
C TRP A 303 20.88 -14.33 2.58
N LEU A 304 20.07 -15.37 2.30
CA LEU A 304 20.34 -16.75 2.76
C LEU A 304 21.66 -17.33 2.24
N TYR A 305 22.06 -17.02 1.01
CA TYR A 305 23.29 -17.51 0.38
C TYR A 305 24.50 -16.61 0.63
N LYS A 306 24.35 -15.50 1.35
CA LYS A 306 25.50 -14.69 1.71
C LYS A 306 26.38 -15.43 2.75
N PRO A 307 27.72 -15.35 2.66
CA PRO A 307 28.62 -16.09 3.54
C PRO A 307 28.33 -15.90 5.04
N GLU A 308 27.97 -14.69 5.45
CA GLU A 308 27.62 -14.35 6.84
C GLU A 308 26.38 -15.08 7.37
N ASN A 309 25.52 -15.63 6.49
CA ASN A 309 24.33 -16.38 6.84
C ASN A 309 24.47 -17.90 6.58
N GLY A 310 25.66 -18.37 6.15
CA GLY A 310 25.87 -19.79 5.82
C GLY A 310 25.61 -20.75 7.00
N GLY A 311 25.77 -20.28 8.24
CA GLY A 311 25.42 -21.03 9.44
C GLY A 311 23.91 -21.28 9.57
N SER A 312 23.08 -20.31 9.20
CA SER A 312 21.61 -20.44 9.27
C SER A 312 21.11 -21.47 8.26
N LEU A 313 21.62 -21.44 7.02
CA LEU A 313 21.25 -22.40 5.98
C LEU A 313 21.58 -23.83 6.41
N ARG A 314 22.81 -24.06 6.90
CA ARG A 314 23.23 -25.39 7.37
C ARG A 314 22.35 -25.89 8.53
N ARG A 315 22.06 -25.02 9.50
CA ARG A 315 21.18 -25.36 10.64
C ARG A 315 19.76 -25.67 10.19
N MET A 316 19.24 -24.99 9.17
CA MET A 316 17.91 -25.33 8.62
C MET A 316 17.89 -26.74 8.02
N GLU A 317 18.95 -27.11 7.29
CA GLU A 317 19.10 -28.44 6.71
C GLU A 317 19.26 -29.52 7.80
N GLU A 318 20.11 -29.27 8.79
CA GLU A 318 20.35 -30.18 9.93
C GLU A 318 19.08 -30.42 10.76
N LEU A 319 18.31 -29.36 11.01
CA LEU A 319 17.05 -29.46 11.76
C LEU A 319 15.89 -29.95 10.89
N GLY A 320 16.07 -30.16 9.58
CA GLY A 320 15.00 -30.63 8.70
C GLY A 320 13.84 -29.64 8.55
N VAL A 321 14.12 -28.33 8.62
CA VAL A 321 13.12 -27.30 8.28
C VAL A 321 12.78 -27.48 6.80
N SER A 322 11.52 -27.77 6.47
CA SER A 322 11.12 -27.92 5.08
C SER A 322 11.24 -26.57 4.38
N TRP A 323 12.09 -26.48 3.36
CA TRP A 323 12.19 -25.29 2.54
C TRP A 323 12.10 -25.67 1.07
N THR A 324 11.32 -24.88 0.34
CA THR A 324 11.18 -25.01 -1.11
C THR A 324 11.85 -23.82 -1.74
N LYS A 325 12.91 -24.08 -2.50
CA LYS A 325 13.54 -23.06 -3.34
C LYS A 325 12.50 -22.56 -4.32
N LEU A 326 12.12 -21.31 -4.18
CA LEU A 326 11.31 -20.64 -5.18
C LEU A 326 12.25 -20.12 -6.30
N VAL A 327 11.73 -20.08 -7.53
CA VAL A 327 12.38 -19.41 -8.67
C VAL A 327 12.59 -17.91 -8.34
N ARG A 328 13.62 -17.26 -8.93
CA ARG A 328 13.91 -15.80 -8.81
C ARG A 328 14.27 -15.30 -7.40
N ASN A 329 15.28 -15.90 -6.78
CA ASN A 329 15.99 -15.37 -5.60
C ASN A 329 15.18 -15.27 -4.29
N ALA A 330 14.10 -16.05 -4.13
CA ALA A 330 13.40 -16.21 -2.86
C ALA A 330 13.21 -17.70 -2.53
N SER A 331 12.93 -18.02 -1.27
CA SER A 331 12.63 -19.37 -0.79
C SER A 331 11.53 -19.32 0.24
N THR A 332 10.71 -20.36 0.32
CA THR A 332 9.74 -20.50 1.41
C THR A 332 10.17 -21.60 2.37
N GLY A 333 10.35 -21.24 3.63
CA GLY A 333 10.44 -22.19 4.73
C GLY A 333 9.05 -22.42 5.33
N ARG A 334 8.70 -23.67 5.64
CA ARG A 334 7.47 -24.02 6.34
C ARG A 334 7.82 -24.68 7.68
N LEU A 335 7.15 -24.20 8.73
CA LEU A 335 7.33 -24.65 10.11
C LEU A 335 6.00 -25.11 10.70
N GLN A 336 5.93 -26.35 11.16
CA GLN A 336 4.78 -26.89 11.88
C GLN A 336 4.95 -26.53 13.36
N VAL A 337 4.00 -25.77 13.91
CA VAL A 337 4.08 -25.29 15.32
C VAL A 337 2.99 -25.89 16.20
N ARG A 338 1.91 -26.46 15.63
CA ARG A 338 0.97 -27.25 16.43
C ARG A 338 1.67 -28.51 16.97
N ASN A 339 1.50 -28.78 18.26
CA ASN A 339 2.14 -29.88 19.01
C ASN A 339 3.68 -29.78 19.09
N SER A 340 4.26 -28.59 18.96
CA SER A 340 5.71 -28.37 19.11
C SER A 340 6.17 -28.48 20.57
N GLY A 341 6.13 -29.70 21.11
CA GLY A 341 6.59 -30.01 22.47
C GLY A 341 8.02 -30.54 22.51
N SER A 342 8.51 -31.07 21.38
CA SER A 342 9.84 -31.66 21.31
C SER A 342 10.94 -30.59 21.41
N ARG A 343 12.12 -31.01 21.87
CA ARG A 343 13.30 -30.14 21.88
C ARG A 343 13.67 -29.67 20.47
N GLU A 344 13.59 -30.56 19.49
CA GLU A 344 13.89 -30.26 18.09
C GLU A 344 12.94 -29.19 17.51
N ASP A 345 11.64 -29.26 17.82
CA ASP A 345 10.69 -28.26 17.33
C ASP A 345 10.95 -26.87 17.93
N LYS A 346 11.32 -26.80 19.21
CA LYS A 346 11.75 -25.54 19.84
C LYS A 346 13.01 -24.99 19.18
N GLU A 347 13.99 -25.84 18.90
CA GLU A 347 15.22 -25.43 18.21
C GLU A 347 14.93 -24.92 16.78
N ARG A 348 13.97 -25.54 16.07
CA ARG A 348 13.49 -25.05 14.75
C ARG A 348 12.80 -23.68 14.85
N ILE A 349 11.89 -23.52 15.81
CA ILE A 349 11.18 -22.26 16.06
C ILE A 349 12.18 -21.14 16.36
N GLU A 350 13.15 -21.39 17.24
CA GLU A 350 14.17 -20.41 17.62
C GLU A 350 15.09 -20.05 16.45
N LEU A 351 15.47 -21.01 15.61
CA LEU A 351 16.23 -20.73 14.40
C LEU A 351 15.44 -19.81 13.47
N VAL A 352 14.17 -20.13 13.19
CA VAL A 352 13.34 -19.27 12.32
C VAL A 352 13.14 -17.89 12.94
N ALA A 353 12.98 -17.80 14.26
CA ALA A 353 12.88 -16.53 14.98
C ALA A 353 14.14 -15.66 14.81
N GLU A 354 15.33 -16.25 14.93
CA GLU A 354 16.62 -15.58 14.66
C GLU A 354 16.70 -15.09 13.19
N MET A 355 16.24 -15.90 12.24
CA MET A 355 16.28 -15.55 10.83
C MET A 355 15.35 -14.38 10.49
N VAL A 356 14.12 -14.40 10.98
CA VAL A 356 13.17 -13.31 10.70
C VAL A 356 13.55 -12.00 11.41
N GLU A 357 14.23 -12.10 12.55
CA GLU A 357 14.84 -10.95 13.26
C GLU A 357 15.82 -10.19 12.38
N ARG A 358 16.74 -10.91 11.75
CA ARG A 358 17.70 -10.34 10.80
C ARG A 358 17.03 -9.72 9.57
N LEU A 359 15.80 -10.15 9.24
CA LEU A 359 15.01 -9.60 8.14
C LEU A 359 13.99 -8.53 8.57
N GLY A 360 14.04 -8.10 9.85
CA GLY A 360 13.31 -6.94 10.36
C GLY A 360 12.02 -7.23 11.11
N ILE A 361 11.67 -8.50 11.34
CA ILE A 361 10.55 -8.88 12.21
C ILE A 361 11.07 -9.00 13.64
N ASP A 362 10.45 -8.31 14.59
CA ASP A 362 10.84 -8.47 16.00
C ASP A 362 10.72 -9.93 16.46
N ARG A 363 11.78 -10.47 17.07
CA ARG A 363 11.84 -11.86 17.53
C ARG A 363 10.73 -12.19 18.53
N THR A 364 10.47 -11.28 19.47
CA THR A 364 9.44 -11.46 20.49
C THR A 364 8.05 -11.47 19.86
N GLU A 365 7.81 -10.58 18.89
CA GLU A 365 6.53 -10.57 18.17
C GLU A 365 6.33 -11.82 17.30
N PHE A 366 7.39 -12.34 16.68
CA PHE A 366 7.32 -13.62 15.96
C PHE A 366 6.96 -14.77 16.90
N LEU A 367 7.63 -14.89 18.06
CA LEU A 367 7.38 -15.96 19.02
C LEU A 367 5.96 -15.90 19.60
N LYS A 368 5.43 -14.70 19.90
CA LYS A 368 4.01 -14.53 20.27
C LYS A 368 3.06 -15.04 19.19
N ALA A 369 3.37 -14.77 17.91
CA ALA A 369 2.56 -15.24 16.80
C ALA A 369 2.65 -16.77 16.62
N VAL A 370 3.79 -17.38 16.96
CA VAL A 370 3.93 -18.85 17.04
C VAL A 370 2.99 -19.41 18.10
N GLU A 371 2.99 -18.84 19.31
CA GLU A 371 2.12 -19.27 20.42
C GLU A 371 0.63 -19.16 20.08
N ASP A 372 0.22 -18.11 19.37
CA ASP A 372 -1.18 -17.95 18.94
C ASP A 372 -1.63 -18.97 17.86
N VAL A 373 -0.68 -19.59 17.14
CA VAL A 373 -0.95 -20.54 16.05
C VAL A 373 -0.87 -22.00 16.50
N SER A 374 -0.02 -22.30 17.50
CA SER A 374 0.16 -23.62 18.12
C SER A 374 -1.14 -24.14 18.76
#